data_AF-A0A435GQL6-F1
#
_entry.id   AF-A0A435GQL6-F1
#
_cell.length_a   1.000
_cell.length_b   1.000
_cell.length_c   1.000
_cell.angle_alpha   90.00
_cell.angle_beta   90.00
_cell.angle_gamma   90.00
#
_symmetry.space_group_name_H-M   'P 1'
#
loop_
_entity.id
_entity.type
_entity.pdbx_description
1 polymer ?
#
loop_
_entity_poly.entity_id
_entity_poly.type
_entity_poly.pdbx_seq_one_letter_code
_entity_poly.pdbx_strand_id
1 'polypeptide(L)'
;VHFNSHIDVVEAGDGWTVDPFAGIVKDGKVYGRGACDMKGGLAASIIAVEAFMEVFPDFPGAIEISGTVDEESGGFGGVAHLAGLGYFSKPRVDHVIIPEPLNKDRICLGHRGVWWAEIETKGEIAHGSMPFLGDNAVRHMGAVLRAFEDELFPALDRKMTRMPVVPEGAKRSTMNINSIHGGQTEDFRPGLPSPNVPDSCRMTIDRR
;
A
#
# COMPACT_ATOMS: atom_id res chain seq x y z
N VAL A 1 -21.92 13.66 8.57
CA VAL A 1 -21.33 12.38 8.10
C VAL A 1 -20.53 12.66 6.83
N HIS A 2 -19.36 12.06 6.66
CA HIS A 2 -18.52 12.28 5.48
C HIS A 2 -18.30 10.96 4.74
N PHE A 3 -18.66 10.89 3.46
CA PHE A 3 -18.26 9.80 2.56
C PHE A 3 -16.92 10.12 1.92
N ASN A 4 -15.86 9.42 2.30
CA ASN A 4 -14.53 9.66 1.76
C ASN A 4 -14.23 8.64 0.68
N SER A 5 -14.07 9.12 -0.56
CA SER A 5 -13.71 8.30 -1.72
C SER A 5 -12.50 8.88 -2.46
N HIS A 6 -11.98 8.09 -3.39
CA HIS A 6 -10.98 8.52 -4.36
C HIS A 6 -11.49 8.32 -5.80
N ILE A 7 -10.95 9.12 -6.73
CA ILE A 7 -11.30 9.11 -8.16
C ILE A 7 -10.13 8.74 -9.05
N ASP A 8 -8.91 8.81 -8.52
CA ASP A 8 -7.73 8.20 -9.12
C ASP A 8 -7.88 6.68 -9.18
N VAL A 9 -7.10 6.09 -10.07
CA VAL A 9 -7.08 4.65 -10.33
C VAL A 9 -5.64 4.26 -10.66
N VAL A 10 -5.23 3.05 -10.29
CA VAL A 10 -3.98 2.48 -10.78
C VAL A 10 -3.95 2.33 -12.30
N GLU A 11 -2.75 2.10 -12.85
CA GLU A 11 -2.55 1.79 -14.25
C GLU A 11 -3.47 0.66 -14.75
N ALA A 12 -3.99 0.80 -15.97
CA ALA A 12 -4.86 -0.21 -16.56
C ALA A 12 -4.14 -1.56 -16.69
N GLY A 13 -2.88 -1.52 -17.13
CA GLY A 13 -2.11 -2.69 -17.53
C GLY A 13 -2.62 -3.29 -18.84
N ASP A 14 -1.99 -4.39 -19.25
CA ASP A 14 -2.36 -5.14 -20.45
C ASP A 14 -3.43 -6.20 -20.18
N GLY A 15 -3.96 -6.81 -21.24
CA GLY A 15 -4.85 -7.98 -21.14
C GLY A 15 -6.34 -7.67 -21.04
N TRP A 16 -6.74 -6.40 -21.17
CA TRP A 16 -8.15 -6.03 -21.25
C TRP A 16 -8.81 -6.53 -22.54
N THR A 17 -9.99 -7.15 -22.41
CA THR A 17 -10.80 -7.59 -23.55
C THR A 17 -11.74 -6.51 -24.09
N VAL A 18 -11.82 -5.38 -23.38
CA VAL A 18 -12.61 -4.19 -23.71
C VAL A 18 -11.79 -2.96 -23.33
N ASP A 19 -12.13 -1.78 -23.82
CA ASP A 19 -11.45 -0.55 -23.39
C ASP A 19 -11.60 -0.36 -21.86
N PRO A 20 -10.48 -0.26 -21.09
CA PRO A 20 -10.51 -0.08 -19.65
C PRO A 20 -11.25 1.17 -19.18
N PHE A 21 -11.41 2.19 -20.01
CA PHE A 21 -12.01 3.47 -19.61
C PHE A 21 -13.39 3.70 -20.22
N ALA A 22 -13.94 2.72 -20.96
CA ALA A 22 -15.25 2.85 -21.61
C ALA A 22 -16.46 2.63 -20.68
N GLY A 23 -16.28 2.01 -19.50
CA GLY A 23 -17.37 1.78 -18.55
C GLY A 23 -18.48 0.86 -19.09
N ILE A 24 -18.11 -0.20 -19.80
CA ILE A 24 -19.06 -1.07 -20.51
C ILE A 24 -19.91 -1.87 -19.53
N VAL A 25 -21.23 -1.84 -19.71
CA VAL A 25 -22.15 -2.74 -19.00
C VAL A 25 -22.40 -3.99 -19.85
N LYS A 26 -22.03 -5.16 -19.33
CA LYS A 26 -22.22 -6.44 -20.00
C LYS A 26 -22.47 -7.56 -18.99
N ASP A 27 -23.42 -8.45 -19.27
CA ASP A 27 -23.74 -9.62 -18.43
C ASP A 27 -23.97 -9.28 -16.94
N GLY A 28 -24.65 -8.16 -16.69
CA GLY A 28 -24.95 -7.67 -15.34
C GLY A 28 -23.76 -7.10 -14.57
N LYS A 29 -22.63 -6.82 -15.24
CA LYS A 29 -21.42 -6.24 -14.64
C LYS A 29 -21.01 -4.97 -15.36
N VAL A 30 -20.34 -4.07 -14.64
CA VAL A 30 -19.67 -2.90 -15.20
C VAL A 30 -18.18 -3.24 -15.34
N TYR A 31 -17.67 -3.10 -16.56
CA TYR A 31 -16.26 -3.30 -16.89
C TYR A 31 -15.61 -1.94 -17.11
N GLY A 32 -14.64 -1.62 -16.26
CA GLY A 32 -13.81 -0.44 -16.39
C GLY A 32 -12.83 -0.32 -15.23
N ARG A 33 -11.66 0.25 -15.49
CA ARG A 33 -10.68 0.58 -14.46
C ARG A 33 -11.31 1.60 -13.51
N GLY A 34 -11.31 1.23 -12.23
CA GLY A 34 -11.96 1.99 -11.17
C GLY A 34 -13.41 1.62 -10.90
N ALA A 35 -14.03 0.74 -11.70
CA ALA A 35 -15.44 0.38 -11.50
C ALA A 35 -15.68 -0.27 -10.13
N CYS A 36 -14.77 -1.16 -9.70
CA CYS A 36 -14.79 -1.72 -8.34
C CYS A 36 -14.11 -0.80 -7.33
N ASP A 37 -12.95 -0.25 -7.68
CA ASP A 37 -12.01 0.42 -6.78
C ASP A 37 -11.69 1.87 -7.24
N MET A 38 -12.38 2.89 -6.74
CA MET A 38 -13.59 2.80 -5.90
C MET A 38 -14.77 3.60 -6.47
N LYS A 39 -14.79 3.88 -7.78
CA LYS A 39 -15.83 4.71 -8.44
C LYS A 39 -17.23 4.14 -8.27
N GLY A 40 -17.38 2.81 -8.20
CA GLY A 40 -18.66 2.17 -7.87
C GLY A 40 -19.17 2.54 -6.48
N GLY A 41 -18.29 2.52 -5.47
CA GLY A 41 -18.60 2.94 -4.11
C GLY A 41 -18.90 4.44 -3.98
N LEU A 42 -18.16 5.27 -4.71
CA LEU A 42 -18.42 6.71 -4.82
C LEU A 42 -19.79 6.97 -5.43
N ALA A 43 -20.09 6.37 -6.59
CA ALA A 43 -21.38 6.53 -7.26
C ALA A 43 -22.54 6.06 -6.38
N ALA A 44 -22.39 4.91 -5.70
CA ALA A 44 -23.39 4.42 -4.75
C ALA A 44 -23.63 5.41 -3.59
N SER A 45 -22.57 6.05 -3.09
CA SER A 45 -22.67 7.05 -2.02
C SER A 45 -23.44 8.29 -2.47
N ILE A 46 -23.18 8.78 -3.70
CA ILE A 46 -23.91 9.92 -4.26
C ILE A 46 -25.40 9.61 -4.36
N ILE A 47 -25.76 8.48 -4.98
CA ILE A 47 -27.17 8.08 -5.15
C ILE A 47 -27.85 7.85 -3.79
N ALA A 48 -27.14 7.27 -2.81
CA ALA A 48 -27.68 7.08 -1.47
C ALA A 48 -27.99 8.40 -0.77
N VAL A 49 -27.14 9.42 -0.94
CA VAL A 49 -27.38 10.75 -0.38
C VAL A 49 -28.54 11.45 -1.08
N GLU A 50 -28.63 11.38 -2.41
CA GLU A 50 -29.78 11.92 -3.16
C GLU A 50 -31.10 11.31 -2.68
N ALA A 51 -31.19 9.98 -2.67
CA ALA A 51 -32.38 9.27 -2.21
C ALA A 51 -32.72 9.57 -0.74
N PHE A 52 -31.71 9.73 0.13
CA PHE A 52 -31.93 10.11 1.52
C PHE A 52 -32.51 11.52 1.64
N MET A 53 -31.99 12.49 0.87
CA MET A 53 -32.48 13.86 0.89
C MET A 53 -33.89 14.00 0.30
N GLU A 54 -34.27 13.16 -0.67
CA GLU A 54 -35.65 13.11 -1.19
C GLU A 54 -36.65 12.68 -0.12
N VAL A 55 -36.28 11.70 0.71
CA VAL A 55 -37.14 11.18 1.79
C VAL A 55 -37.12 12.08 3.03
N PHE A 56 -35.97 12.71 3.32
CA PHE A 56 -35.73 13.53 4.50
C PHE A 56 -35.20 14.94 4.14
N PRO A 57 -36.01 15.78 3.47
CA PRO A 57 -35.55 17.08 2.99
C PRO A 57 -35.15 18.05 4.11
N ASP A 58 -35.74 17.91 5.30
CA ASP A 58 -35.47 18.74 6.48
C ASP A 58 -34.41 18.14 7.42
N PHE A 59 -33.55 17.23 6.92
CA PHE A 59 -32.48 16.64 7.73
C PHE A 59 -31.56 17.75 8.30
N PRO A 60 -31.43 17.87 9.64
CA PRO A 60 -30.74 19.02 10.25
C PRO A 60 -29.22 18.87 10.29
N GLY A 61 -28.68 17.73 9.83
CA GLY A 61 -27.24 17.47 9.80
C GLY A 61 -26.61 17.80 8.45
N ALA A 62 -25.28 17.63 8.38
CA ALA A 62 -24.52 17.75 7.14
C ALA A 62 -24.06 16.39 6.63
N ILE A 63 -24.13 16.21 5.31
CA ILE A 63 -23.54 15.07 4.59
C ILE A 63 -22.53 15.64 3.59
N GLU A 64 -21.28 15.20 3.68
CA GLU A 64 -20.20 15.60 2.78
C GLU A 64 -19.71 14.38 1.98
N ILE A 65 -19.26 14.59 0.74
CA ILE A 65 -18.63 13.56 -0.09
C ILE A 65 -17.31 14.14 -0.63
N SER A 66 -16.20 13.43 -0.46
CA SER A 66 -14.92 13.75 -1.10
C SER A 66 -14.54 12.72 -2.16
N GLY A 67 -13.94 13.20 -3.25
CA GLY A 67 -13.27 12.40 -4.26
C GLY A 67 -11.82 12.89 -4.40
N THR A 68 -10.89 12.24 -3.73
CA THR A 68 -9.46 12.61 -3.79
C THR A 68 -8.76 11.95 -4.98
N VAL A 69 -7.58 12.45 -5.38
CA VAL A 69 -6.91 12.10 -6.65
C VAL A 69 -5.54 11.42 -6.46
N ASP A 70 -5.25 10.94 -5.25
CA ASP A 70 -3.90 10.50 -4.86
C ASP A 70 -3.94 9.34 -3.85
N GLU A 71 -5.08 8.65 -3.69
CA GLU A 71 -5.18 7.57 -2.70
C GLU A 71 -4.20 6.44 -3.03
N GLU A 72 -4.20 6.01 -4.29
CA GLU A 72 -3.44 4.86 -4.78
C GLU A 72 -1.92 5.09 -4.76
N SER A 73 -1.52 6.36 -4.72
CA SER A 73 -0.12 6.81 -4.70
C SER A 73 0.41 7.16 -3.30
N GLY A 74 -0.44 7.07 -2.27
CA GLY A 74 -0.07 7.23 -0.86
C GLY A 74 -0.92 8.22 -0.06
N GLY A 75 -1.80 8.97 -0.72
CA GLY A 75 -2.82 9.80 -0.09
C GLY A 75 -2.32 11.11 0.55
N PHE A 76 -1.04 11.45 0.34
CA PHE A 76 -0.40 12.62 0.98
C PHE A 76 -0.97 13.94 0.47
N GLY A 77 -1.17 14.06 -0.86
CA GLY A 77 -1.76 15.24 -1.48
C GLY A 77 -3.29 15.28 -1.39
N GLY A 78 -3.91 14.13 -1.11
CA GLY A 78 -5.37 13.98 -0.99
C GLY A 78 -5.86 14.03 0.46
N VAL A 79 -6.25 12.86 0.98
CA VAL A 79 -6.90 12.72 2.29
C VAL A 79 -6.01 13.24 3.43
N ALA A 80 -4.70 13.01 3.39
CA ALA A 80 -3.80 13.46 4.45
C ALA A 80 -3.75 15.00 4.55
N HIS A 81 -3.74 15.70 3.41
CA HIS A 81 -3.80 17.15 3.37
C HIS A 81 -5.11 17.68 3.98
N LEU A 82 -6.25 17.14 3.56
CA LEU A 82 -7.57 17.51 4.09
C LEU A 82 -7.69 17.22 5.60
N ALA A 83 -7.13 16.08 6.06
CA ALA A 83 -7.06 15.74 7.47
C ALA A 83 -6.21 16.74 8.27
N GLY A 84 -5.06 17.14 7.73
CA GLY A 84 -4.20 18.16 8.34
C GLY A 84 -4.87 19.53 8.46
N LEU A 85 -5.79 19.85 7.55
CA LEU A 85 -6.65 21.05 7.61
C LEU A 85 -7.87 20.89 8.54
N GLY A 86 -8.08 19.71 9.14
CA GLY A 86 -9.17 19.43 10.07
C GLY A 86 -10.52 19.11 9.41
N TYR A 87 -10.55 18.79 8.11
CA TYR A 87 -11.81 18.51 7.39
C TYR A 87 -12.53 17.25 7.89
N PHE A 88 -11.81 16.31 8.49
CA PHE A 88 -12.36 15.07 9.05
C PHE A 88 -12.47 15.08 10.58
N SER A 89 -12.34 16.27 11.20
CA SER A 89 -12.33 16.44 12.65
C SER A 89 -13.61 17.09 13.15
N LYS A 90 -13.91 16.89 14.43
CA LYS A 90 -14.94 17.68 15.12
C LYS A 90 -14.54 19.17 15.16
N PRO A 91 -15.51 20.10 15.07
CA PRO A 91 -16.96 19.88 15.08
C PRO A 91 -17.58 19.59 13.70
N ARG A 92 -16.79 19.49 12.62
CA ARG A 92 -17.31 19.37 11.25
C ARG A 92 -17.83 17.97 10.94
N VAL A 93 -17.08 16.94 11.32
CA VAL A 93 -17.39 15.54 11.00
C VAL A 93 -17.45 14.70 12.27
N ASP A 94 -18.59 14.05 12.49
CA ASP A 94 -18.77 13.06 13.55
C ASP A 94 -18.43 11.64 13.11
N HIS A 95 -18.67 11.32 11.84
CA HIS A 95 -18.53 9.98 11.28
C HIS A 95 -18.01 10.04 9.85
N VAL A 96 -17.09 9.13 9.52
CA VAL A 96 -16.56 8.92 8.17
C VAL A 96 -16.96 7.53 7.68
N ILE A 97 -17.46 7.45 6.45
CA ILE A 97 -17.75 6.22 5.74
C ILE A 97 -16.82 6.18 4.53
N ILE A 98 -16.08 5.09 4.37
CA ILE A 98 -15.17 4.88 3.25
C ILE A 98 -15.76 3.73 2.41
N PRO A 99 -16.36 4.00 1.23
CA PRO A 99 -17.04 2.99 0.44
C PRO A 99 -16.08 2.16 -0.42
N GLU A 100 -14.93 1.78 0.14
CA GLU A 100 -13.93 0.91 -0.49
C GLU A 100 -14.48 -0.52 -0.64
N PRO A 101 -14.06 -1.28 -1.68
CA PRO A 101 -14.63 -2.57 -1.98
C PRO A 101 -14.15 -3.63 -0.98
N LEU A 102 -14.99 -3.94 0.02
CA LEU A 102 -14.69 -4.95 1.04
C LEU A 102 -15.64 -6.16 1.03
N ASN A 103 -16.25 -6.45 -0.12
CA ASN A 103 -17.36 -7.39 -0.26
C ASN A 103 -18.63 -6.90 0.47
N LYS A 104 -19.82 -7.24 -0.04
CA LYS A 104 -21.10 -6.66 0.42
C LYS A 104 -21.50 -7.01 1.85
N ASP A 105 -20.89 -8.05 2.39
CA ASP A 105 -21.19 -8.71 3.66
C ASP A 105 -20.15 -8.38 4.75
N ARG A 106 -19.31 -7.35 4.53
CA ARG A 106 -18.27 -6.95 5.49
C ARG A 106 -18.17 -5.43 5.63
N ILE A 107 -17.69 -5.01 6.80
CA ILE A 107 -17.41 -3.62 7.14
C ILE A 107 -16.00 -3.56 7.73
N CYS A 108 -15.12 -2.74 7.15
CA CYS A 108 -13.83 -2.44 7.78
C CYS A 108 -14.02 -1.47 8.94
N LEU A 109 -13.48 -1.82 10.11
CA LEU A 109 -13.42 -0.91 11.25
C LEU A 109 -12.02 -0.29 11.44
N GLY A 110 -11.05 -0.70 10.64
CA GLY A 110 -9.69 -0.21 10.71
C GLY A 110 -8.78 -0.92 9.72
N HIS A 111 -7.63 -0.32 9.46
CA HIS A 111 -6.62 -0.84 8.55
C HIS A 111 -5.30 -1.10 9.28
N ARG A 112 -4.47 -1.98 8.72
CA ARG A 112 -3.10 -2.15 9.23
C ARG A 112 -2.27 -0.90 8.90
N GLY A 113 -1.33 -0.60 9.78
CA GLY A 113 -0.30 0.39 9.47
C GLY A 113 0.56 -0.09 8.32
N VAL A 114 1.24 0.83 7.66
CA VAL A 114 2.27 0.50 6.67
C VAL A 114 3.50 1.33 6.96
N TRP A 115 4.67 0.72 6.84
CA TRP A 115 5.93 1.45 6.83
C TRP A 115 6.95 0.71 5.98
N TRP A 116 7.89 1.47 5.46
CA TRP A 116 9.03 1.00 4.70
C TRP A 116 10.31 1.37 5.45
N ALA A 117 11.34 0.55 5.29
CA ALA A 117 12.68 0.89 5.70
C ALA A 117 13.72 0.36 4.73
N GLU A 118 14.84 1.05 4.74
CA GLU A 118 16.05 0.63 4.06
C GLU A 118 17.09 0.24 5.11
N ILE A 119 17.71 -0.92 4.91
CA ILE A 119 18.80 -1.42 5.73
C ILE A 119 20.03 -1.48 4.84
N GLU A 120 21.09 -0.78 5.24
CA GLU A 120 22.37 -0.81 4.55
C GLU A 120 23.43 -1.42 5.46
N THR A 121 24.08 -2.47 4.97
CA THR A 121 25.31 -3.00 5.57
C THR A 121 26.50 -2.45 4.81
N LYS A 122 27.55 -2.07 5.54
CA LYS A 122 28.78 -1.49 5.00
C LYS A 122 29.95 -2.45 5.19
N GLY A 123 30.97 -2.28 4.37
CA GLY A 123 32.23 -3.00 4.37
C GLY A 123 33.34 -2.14 3.77
N GLU A 124 34.35 -2.78 3.19
CA GLU A 124 35.55 -2.15 2.63
C GLU A 124 35.91 -2.78 1.28
N ILE A 125 36.14 -1.92 0.30
CA ILE A 125 36.42 -2.33 -1.08
C ILE A 125 37.81 -2.98 -1.20
N ALA A 126 37.91 -4.05 -1.97
CA ALA A 126 39.18 -4.69 -2.30
C ALA A 126 39.11 -5.44 -3.62
N HIS A 127 40.26 -5.68 -4.24
CA HIS A 127 40.32 -6.50 -5.45
C HIS A 127 39.81 -7.92 -5.15
N GLY A 128 38.98 -8.49 -6.04
CA GLY A 128 38.34 -9.79 -5.81
C GLY A 128 39.30 -10.98 -5.70
N SER A 129 40.55 -10.84 -6.14
CA SER A 129 41.61 -11.84 -5.90
C SER A 129 42.29 -11.73 -4.53
N MET A 130 42.09 -10.63 -3.81
CA MET A 130 42.63 -10.39 -2.46
C MET A 130 41.50 -10.00 -1.50
N PRO A 131 40.46 -10.83 -1.34
CA PRO A 131 39.28 -10.46 -0.56
C PRO A 131 39.56 -10.27 0.94
N PHE A 132 40.68 -10.80 1.43
CA PHE A 132 41.15 -10.63 2.81
C PHE A 132 41.69 -9.23 3.12
N LEU A 133 41.85 -8.37 2.10
CA LEU A 133 42.17 -6.94 2.27
C LEU A 133 40.91 -6.07 2.35
N GLY A 134 39.73 -6.64 2.14
CA GLY A 134 38.46 -5.93 2.20
C GLY A 134 37.50 -6.54 3.22
N ASP A 135 36.32 -5.96 3.29
CA ASP A 135 35.24 -6.39 4.15
C ASP A 135 33.94 -6.43 3.36
N ASN A 136 33.30 -7.59 3.31
CA ASN A 136 32.24 -7.85 2.33
C ASN A 136 30.87 -7.53 2.91
N ALA A 137 30.31 -6.39 2.49
CA ALA A 137 29.00 -5.92 2.90
C ALA A 137 27.86 -6.92 2.59
N VAL A 138 27.95 -7.69 1.49
CA VAL A 138 26.93 -8.71 1.17
C VAL A 138 26.95 -9.83 2.21
N ARG A 139 28.11 -10.20 2.75
CA ARG A 139 28.20 -11.18 3.84
C ARG A 139 27.56 -10.65 5.13
N HIS A 140 27.73 -9.36 5.42
CA HIS A 140 27.05 -8.71 6.54
C HIS A 140 25.53 -8.73 6.38
N MET A 141 25.02 -8.43 5.18
CA MET A 141 23.59 -8.52 4.91
C MET A 141 23.08 -9.97 5.07
N GLY A 142 23.90 -10.97 4.71
CA GLY A 142 23.60 -12.38 5.00
C GLY A 142 23.40 -12.69 6.49
N ALA A 143 24.15 -12.03 7.38
CA ALA A 143 23.95 -12.15 8.83
C ALA A 143 22.65 -11.48 9.29
N VAL A 144 22.29 -10.33 8.71
CA VAL A 144 21.01 -9.65 8.97
C VAL A 144 19.83 -10.53 8.53
N LEU A 145 19.89 -11.10 7.32
CA LEU A 145 18.87 -12.02 6.82
C LEU A 145 18.71 -13.25 7.71
N ARG A 146 19.82 -13.81 8.20
CA ARG A 146 19.77 -14.93 9.15
C ARG A 146 19.07 -14.54 10.45
N ALA A 147 19.38 -13.37 11.02
CA ALA A 147 18.68 -12.87 12.20
C ALA A 147 17.18 -12.62 11.91
N PHE A 148 16.82 -12.27 10.68
CA PHE A 148 15.41 -12.15 10.31
C PHE A 148 14.68 -13.49 10.38
N GLU A 149 15.25 -14.52 9.76
CA GLU A 149 14.67 -15.87 9.75
C GLU A 149 14.64 -16.50 11.15
N ASP A 150 15.75 -16.40 11.88
CA ASP A 150 15.93 -17.11 13.15
C ASP A 150 15.25 -16.39 14.33
N GLU A 151 15.10 -15.06 14.27
CA GLU A 151 14.61 -14.25 15.40
C GLU A 151 13.40 -13.37 15.04
N LEU A 152 13.50 -12.54 14.00
CA LEU A 152 12.50 -11.49 13.72
C LEU A 152 11.16 -12.06 13.24
N PHE A 153 11.15 -12.90 12.20
CA PHE A 153 9.91 -13.47 11.67
C PHE A 153 9.19 -14.32 12.74
N PRO A 154 9.87 -15.20 13.51
CA PRO A 154 9.25 -15.88 14.64
C PRO A 154 8.68 -14.93 15.71
N ALA A 155 9.35 -13.80 15.98
CA ALA A 155 8.84 -12.81 16.93
C ALA A 155 7.61 -12.05 16.40
N LEU A 156 7.57 -11.74 15.09
CA LEU A 156 6.42 -11.11 14.44
C LEU A 156 5.21 -12.05 14.40
N ASP A 157 5.43 -13.35 14.15
CA ASP A 157 4.37 -14.36 14.12
C ASP A 157 3.61 -14.48 15.45
N ARG A 158 4.28 -14.19 16.57
CA ARG A 158 3.66 -14.17 17.91
C ARG A 158 2.80 -12.92 18.15
N LYS A 159 2.98 -11.86 17.37
CA LYS A 159 2.21 -10.62 17.51
C LYS A 159 0.90 -10.73 16.74
N MET A 160 -0.13 -11.24 17.42
CA MET A 160 -1.49 -11.33 16.88
C MET A 160 -2.43 -10.31 17.50
N THR A 161 -3.22 -9.65 16.66
CA THR A 161 -4.31 -8.79 17.13
C THR A 161 -5.56 -9.60 17.47
N ARG A 162 -6.34 -9.10 18.43
CA ARG A 162 -7.69 -9.60 18.75
C ARG A 162 -8.78 -8.94 17.89
N MET A 163 -8.41 -7.94 17.09
CA MET A 163 -9.34 -7.28 16.17
C MET A 163 -9.82 -8.24 15.08
N PRO A 164 -11.04 -8.07 14.55
CA PRO A 164 -11.61 -8.92 13.52
C PRO A 164 -11.01 -8.64 12.13
N VAL A 165 -9.70 -8.84 11.98
CA VAL A 165 -8.97 -8.63 10.73
C VAL A 165 -9.18 -9.81 9.78
N VAL A 166 -9.40 -9.51 8.51
CA VAL A 166 -9.57 -10.48 7.42
C VAL A 166 -8.61 -10.11 6.29
N PRO A 167 -7.93 -11.08 5.64
CA PRO A 167 -7.93 -12.52 5.92
C PRO A 167 -7.22 -12.88 7.24
N GLU A 168 -7.41 -14.11 7.73
CA GLU A 168 -6.85 -14.57 9.03
C GLU A 168 -5.34 -14.32 9.15
N GLY A 169 -4.59 -14.52 8.05
CA GLY A 169 -3.15 -14.25 8.01
C GLY A 169 -2.77 -12.79 8.29
N ALA A 170 -3.67 -11.84 8.01
CA ALA A 170 -3.45 -10.42 8.29
C ALA A 170 -3.65 -10.06 9.78
N LYS A 171 -4.03 -11.01 10.65
CA LYS A 171 -4.03 -10.77 12.10
C LYS A 171 -2.62 -10.67 12.70
N ARG A 172 -1.60 -11.07 11.95
CA ARG A 172 -0.19 -10.97 12.34
C ARG A 172 0.43 -9.72 11.71
N SER A 173 1.42 -9.16 12.40
CA SER A 173 2.35 -8.24 11.72
C SER A 173 3.14 -9.00 10.68
N THR A 174 3.15 -8.52 9.45
CA THR A 174 3.85 -9.17 8.33
C THR A 174 4.95 -8.26 7.85
N MET A 175 6.12 -8.82 7.54
CA MET A 175 7.22 -8.09 6.93
C MET A 175 7.61 -8.79 5.63
N ASN A 176 7.89 -8.00 4.61
CA ASN A 176 8.33 -8.44 3.31
C ASN A 176 9.72 -7.84 3.03
N ILE A 177 10.60 -8.66 2.46
CA ILE A 177 11.88 -8.20 1.92
C ILE A 177 11.63 -7.93 0.44
N ASN A 178 11.55 -6.65 0.09
CA ASN A 178 11.18 -6.23 -1.25
C ASN A 178 12.34 -6.42 -2.23
N SER A 179 13.54 -6.00 -1.83
CA SER A 179 14.72 -6.05 -2.68
C SER A 179 16.01 -6.12 -1.87
N ILE A 180 17.07 -6.65 -2.49
CA ILE A 180 18.43 -6.65 -1.98
C ILE A 180 19.40 -6.39 -3.13
N HIS A 181 20.26 -5.38 -2.99
CA HIS A 181 21.24 -4.98 -4.00
C HIS A 181 22.58 -4.75 -3.30
N GLY A 182 23.63 -5.43 -3.76
CA GLY A 182 24.96 -5.27 -3.17
C GLY A 182 26.08 -5.46 -4.18
N GLY A 183 27.15 -4.69 -4.01
CA GLY A 183 28.27 -4.67 -4.95
C GLY A 183 28.01 -3.82 -6.18
N GLN A 184 28.52 -4.28 -7.32
CA GLN A 184 28.42 -3.57 -8.60
C GLN A 184 27.03 -3.77 -9.24
N THR A 185 26.68 -2.87 -10.17
CA THR A 185 25.44 -2.92 -10.94
C THR A 185 25.35 -4.17 -11.85
N GLU A 186 24.15 -4.47 -12.35
CA GLU A 186 23.89 -5.65 -13.21
C GLU A 186 23.87 -5.33 -14.71
N ASP A 187 24.19 -4.10 -15.10
CA ASP A 187 24.10 -3.60 -16.47
C ASP A 187 25.31 -3.96 -17.36
N PHE A 188 26.23 -4.79 -16.87
CA PHE A 188 27.39 -5.28 -17.62
C PHE A 188 26.97 -6.26 -18.72
N ARG A 189 26.89 -5.79 -19.97
CA ARG A 189 26.63 -6.65 -21.15
C ARG A 189 27.56 -6.33 -22.33
N PRO A 190 28.16 -7.34 -22.98
CA PRO A 190 28.23 -8.75 -22.59
C PRO A 190 29.29 -8.97 -21.49
N GLY A 191 28.95 -9.65 -20.38
CA GLY A 191 29.96 -10.04 -19.39
C GLY A 191 29.47 -10.15 -17.94
N LEU A 192 30.45 -10.18 -17.02
CA LEU A 192 30.28 -10.11 -15.57
C LEU A 192 31.01 -8.85 -15.05
N PRO A 193 30.61 -8.30 -13.89
CA PRO A 193 31.29 -7.16 -13.27
C PRO A 193 32.76 -7.48 -12.91
N SER A 194 33.54 -6.43 -12.66
CA SER A 194 34.95 -6.57 -12.28
C SER A 194 35.08 -7.37 -10.96
N PRO A 195 36.14 -8.15 -10.75
CA PRO A 195 36.35 -8.85 -9.48
C PRO A 195 36.60 -7.82 -8.36
N ASN A 196 35.57 -7.57 -7.54
CA ASN A 196 35.60 -6.58 -6.48
C ASN A 196 34.87 -7.09 -5.23
N VAL A 197 35.40 -6.80 -4.05
CA VAL A 197 34.70 -6.98 -2.77
C VAL A 197 33.67 -5.86 -2.60
N PRO A 198 32.37 -6.18 -2.43
CA PRO A 198 31.33 -5.18 -2.17
C PRO A 198 31.52 -4.46 -0.84
N ASP A 199 31.57 -3.13 -0.86
CA ASP A 199 31.64 -2.25 0.32
C ASP A 199 30.25 -1.76 0.79
N SER A 200 29.20 -1.94 -0.02
CA SER A 200 27.80 -1.70 0.37
C SER A 200 26.86 -2.80 -0.11
N CYS A 201 25.84 -3.08 0.70
CA CYS A 201 24.68 -3.88 0.36
C CYS A 201 23.44 -3.29 1.03
N ARG A 202 22.40 -3.04 0.25
CA ARG A 202 21.17 -2.36 0.63
C ARG A 202 19.97 -3.27 0.44
N MET A 203 19.09 -3.30 1.43
CA MET A 203 17.87 -4.08 1.43
C MET A 203 16.68 -3.17 1.74
N THR A 204 15.62 -3.24 0.93
CA THR A 204 14.36 -2.56 1.21
C THR A 204 13.37 -3.54 1.81
N ILE A 205 12.77 -3.15 2.93
CA ILE A 205 11.71 -3.91 3.59
C ILE A 205 10.44 -3.08 3.69
N ASP A 206 9.30 -3.77 3.66
CA ASP A 206 8.00 -3.20 3.97
C ASP A 206 7.29 -4.06 5.03
N ARG A 207 6.51 -3.41 5.89
CA ARG A 207 5.74 -4.13 6.91
C ARG A 207 4.33 -3.58 7.03
N ARG A 208 3.41 -4.52 7.27
CA ARG A 208 1.98 -4.32 7.52
C ARG A 208 1.62 -4.85 8.91
#